data_AF-A0A067JT35-F1
#
_entry.id   AF-A0A067JT35-F1
#
_cell.length_a   1.000
_cell.length_b   1.000
_cell.length_c   1.000
_cell.angle_alpha   90.00
_cell.angle_beta   90.00
_cell.angle_gamma   90.00
#
_symmetry.space_group_name_H-M   'P 1'
#
loop_
_entity.id
_entity.type
_entity.pdbx_description
1 polymer ?
#
loop_
_entity_poly.entity_id
_entity_poly.type
_entity_poly.pdbx_seq_one_letter_code
_entity_poly.pdbx_strand_id
1 'polypeptide(L)'
;MPSYADSTNPQEIMHKVEYRWFKDEVHTARILFYLRVIPTCVERLPGPVFSRVVAPTMFLYMGHPNGKVARASHSIFVAFISSGKDSTENERALLKEQLAFYYLQRSLQGYPGITPFEGMASGVAALVRSLPAGSPALFYCIHSLVEKANILCGDISFRDTDIWKNWQGESEPFKKILELLLRLISLVDIQVLPDLMKLLAQLIIQLPKDGQNVVLNELYTQVAESDDVTRKPTLVSWLQSLSYLCYKTVSRSRASKGHESEETSTLSLPDPSNWDRMNARL
;
A
#
# COMPACT_ATOMS: atom_id res chain seq x y z
N MET A 1 29.20 19.91 6.34
CA MET A 1 27.76 19.58 6.28
C MET A 1 27.31 19.28 7.70
N PRO A 2 26.10 19.67 8.13
CA PRO A 2 25.53 19.07 9.33
C PRO A 2 25.33 17.56 9.10
N SER A 3 25.64 16.76 10.12
CA SER A 3 25.39 15.32 10.14
C SER A 3 23.89 15.03 10.20
N TYR A 4 23.52 13.76 9.96
CA TYR A 4 22.19 13.25 10.30
C TYR A 4 21.90 13.48 11.79
N ALA A 5 22.88 13.26 12.67
CA ALA A 5 22.78 13.51 14.11
C ALA A 5 22.43 14.97 14.43
N ASP A 6 23.16 15.92 13.83
CA ASP A 6 22.95 17.38 14.00
C ASP A 6 21.55 17.84 13.54
N SER A 7 20.85 17.02 12.75
CA SER A 7 19.50 17.28 12.24
C SER A 7 18.40 16.63 13.08
N THR A 8 18.75 15.78 14.05
CA THR A 8 17.79 14.98 14.85
C THR A 8 17.98 15.06 16.36
N ASN A 9 19.08 15.65 16.87
CA ASN A 9 19.42 15.61 18.29
C ASN A 9 18.91 16.86 19.05
N PRO A 10 18.09 16.75 20.11
CA PRO A 10 17.49 17.91 20.78
C PRO A 10 18.48 18.83 21.52
N GLN A 11 19.64 18.31 21.92
CA GLN A 11 20.51 18.98 22.90
C GLN A 11 21.36 20.13 22.34
N GLU A 12 21.55 20.25 21.02
CA GLU A 12 22.26 21.40 20.41
C GLU A 12 21.34 22.57 20.03
N ILE A 13 20.03 22.46 20.25
CA ILE A 13 19.03 23.43 19.76
C ILE A 13 19.09 24.77 20.51
N MET A 14 19.68 24.83 21.71
CA MET A 14 19.55 25.99 22.62
C MET A 14 20.17 27.32 22.15
N HIS A 15 21.07 27.35 21.15
CA HIS A 15 21.71 28.61 20.70
C HIS A 15 21.89 28.79 19.18
N LYS A 16 21.34 27.91 18.34
CA LYS A 16 21.31 28.12 16.88
C LYS A 16 20.00 28.78 16.49
N VAL A 17 20.08 29.82 15.64
CA VAL A 17 18.93 30.29 14.83
C VAL A 17 18.26 29.06 14.23
N GLU A 18 16.93 28.95 14.38
CA GLU A 18 16.16 27.73 14.09
C GLU A 18 16.30 27.29 12.62
N TYR A 19 17.36 26.54 12.32
CA TYR A 19 17.76 26.21 10.95
C TYR A 19 16.86 25.11 10.40
N ARG A 20 15.80 25.54 9.73
CA ARG A 20 14.87 24.66 9.01
C ARG A 20 15.51 24.24 7.68
N TRP A 21 16.30 23.17 7.71
CA TRP A 21 17.02 22.58 6.58
C TRP A 21 16.18 22.43 5.28
N PHE A 22 14.88 22.20 5.42
CA PHE A 22 13.92 22.07 4.32
C PHE A 22 13.46 23.39 3.67
N LYS A 23 13.92 24.55 4.19
CA LYS A 23 13.68 25.90 3.64
C LYS A 23 14.90 26.49 2.93
N ASP A 24 16.07 25.85 3.00
CA ASP A 24 17.26 26.29 2.28
C ASP A 24 17.18 25.80 0.82
N GLU A 25 16.78 26.68 -0.08
CA GLU A 25 16.69 26.42 -1.53
C GLU A 25 18.04 26.01 -2.15
N VAL A 26 19.17 26.56 -1.67
CA VAL A 26 20.51 26.28 -2.22
C VAL A 26 20.96 24.88 -1.82
N HIS A 27 20.77 24.53 -0.55
CA HIS A 27 21.01 23.17 -0.04
C HIS A 27 20.04 22.17 -0.68
N THR A 28 18.76 22.52 -0.82
CA THR A 28 17.74 21.73 -1.51
C THR A 28 18.13 21.41 -2.96
N ALA A 29 18.59 22.41 -3.72
CA ALA A 29 19.06 22.23 -5.09
C ALA A 29 20.30 21.32 -5.17
N ARG A 30 21.26 21.50 -4.26
CA ARG A 30 22.47 20.67 -4.17
C ARG A 30 22.13 19.21 -3.84
N ILE A 31 21.24 18.97 -2.89
CA ILE A 31 20.78 17.63 -2.54
C ILE A 31 20.01 17.00 -3.71
N LEU A 32 19.09 17.74 -4.35
CA LEU A 32 18.34 17.25 -5.52
C LEU A 32 19.27 16.79 -6.66
N PHE A 33 20.39 17.48 -6.87
CA PHE A 33 21.43 17.04 -7.81
C PHE A 33 22.01 15.67 -7.41
N TYR A 34 22.51 15.52 -6.17
CA TYR A 34 23.06 14.24 -5.70
C TYR A 34 22.04 13.10 -5.75
N LEU A 35 20.80 13.35 -5.32
CA LEU A 35 19.74 12.33 -5.32
C LEU A 35 19.37 11.85 -6.73
N ARG A 36 19.62 12.66 -7.77
CA ARG A 36 19.41 12.29 -9.18
C ARG A 36 20.60 11.55 -9.81
N VAL A 37 21.81 11.73 -9.27
CA VAL A 37 23.03 11.07 -9.77
C VAL A 37 23.21 9.68 -9.14
N ILE A 38 22.91 9.51 -7.85
CA ILE A 38 23.06 8.22 -7.14
C ILE A 38 22.41 7.03 -7.88
N PRO A 39 21.19 7.13 -8.45
CA PRO A 39 20.56 6.03 -9.20
C PRO A 39 21.41 5.52 -10.36
N THR A 40 22.18 6.38 -11.04
CA THR A 40 22.96 5.98 -12.24
C THR A 40 24.27 5.27 -11.89
N CYS A 41 24.66 5.21 -10.62
CA CYS A 41 25.86 4.52 -10.15
C CYS A 41 25.61 3.54 -9.00
N VAL A 42 24.34 3.32 -8.61
CA VAL A 42 23.96 2.53 -7.43
C VAL A 42 24.46 1.08 -7.46
N GLU A 43 24.60 0.48 -8.64
CA GLU A 43 25.19 -0.86 -8.82
C GLU A 43 26.65 -0.91 -8.37
N ARG A 44 27.41 0.18 -8.57
CA ARG A 44 28.82 0.28 -8.22
C ARG A 44 29.06 0.69 -6.76
N LEU A 45 28.00 0.97 -6.00
CA LEU A 45 28.10 1.33 -4.58
C LEU A 45 28.13 0.06 -3.71
N PRO A 46 29.17 -0.15 -2.88
CA PRO A 46 29.19 -1.28 -1.95
C PRO A 46 28.02 -1.21 -0.96
N GLY A 47 27.40 -2.35 -0.66
CA GLY A 47 26.30 -2.47 0.31
C GLY A 47 26.53 -1.72 1.64
N PRO A 48 27.70 -1.83 2.29
CA PRO A 48 28.01 -1.09 3.53
C PRO A 48 28.06 0.44 3.37
N VAL A 49 28.41 0.95 2.19
CA VAL A 49 28.39 2.40 1.89
C VAL A 49 26.95 2.86 1.65
N PHE A 50 26.17 2.05 0.93
CA PHE A 50 24.76 2.33 0.71
C PHE A 50 23.98 2.36 2.04
N SER A 51 24.15 1.35 2.90
CA SER A 51 23.42 1.25 4.17
C SER A 51 23.78 2.34 5.18
N ARG A 52 25.06 2.74 5.26
CA ARG A 52 25.53 3.74 6.24
C ARG A 52 25.34 5.19 5.81
N VAL A 53 25.39 5.49 4.51
CA VAL A 53 25.43 6.88 4.01
C VAL A 53 24.21 7.18 3.13
N VAL A 54 23.95 6.35 2.13
CA VAL A 54 22.92 6.64 1.12
C VAL A 54 21.52 6.43 1.68
N ALA A 55 21.27 5.29 2.32
CA ALA A 55 19.93 4.95 2.82
C ALA A 55 19.41 5.95 3.87
N PRO A 56 20.16 6.34 4.92
CA PRO A 56 19.68 7.32 5.90
C PRO A 56 19.39 8.69 5.27
N THR A 57 20.25 9.12 4.34
CA THR A 57 20.08 10.36 3.57
C THR A 57 18.81 10.27 2.70
N MET A 58 18.66 9.22 1.91
CA MET A 58 17.51 8.97 1.06
C MET A 58 16.20 9.00 1.87
N PHE A 59 16.11 8.29 2.99
CA PHE A 59 14.93 8.25 3.84
C PHE A 59 14.60 9.58 4.52
N LEU A 60 15.61 10.36 4.93
CA LEU A 60 15.39 11.73 5.41
C LEU A 60 14.73 12.59 4.33
N TYR A 61 15.26 12.54 3.11
CA TYR A 61 14.75 13.35 2.00
C TYR A 61 13.46 12.82 1.35
N MET A 62 13.04 11.57 1.61
CA MET A 62 11.68 11.09 1.29
C MET A 62 10.60 11.90 2.03
N GLY A 63 10.92 12.44 3.21
CA GLY A 63 10.05 13.33 3.98
C GLY A 63 10.24 14.82 3.67
N HIS A 64 10.88 15.18 2.56
CA HIS A 64 11.14 16.58 2.21
C HIS A 64 9.90 17.25 1.55
N PRO A 65 9.47 18.45 1.97
CA PRO A 65 8.24 19.09 1.46
C PRO A 65 8.30 19.45 -0.03
N ASN A 66 9.49 19.73 -0.59
CA ASN A 66 9.66 19.83 -2.03
C ASN A 66 9.53 18.45 -2.69
N GLY A 67 8.38 18.18 -3.32
CA GLY A 67 8.07 16.89 -3.95
C GLY A 67 9.05 16.43 -5.05
N LYS A 68 9.87 17.32 -5.63
CA LYS A 68 10.95 16.92 -6.56
C LYS A 68 12.06 16.16 -5.83
N VAL A 69 12.36 16.56 -4.58
CA VAL A 69 13.36 15.95 -3.70
C VAL A 69 12.86 14.61 -3.19
N ALA A 70 11.64 14.57 -2.63
CA ALA A 70 11.02 13.33 -2.17
C ALA A 70 10.96 12.29 -3.29
N ARG A 71 10.50 12.67 -4.49
CA ARG A 71 10.47 11.79 -5.67
C ARG A 71 11.85 11.28 -6.06
N ALA A 72 12.89 12.12 -6.02
CA ALA A 72 14.26 11.68 -6.31
C ALA A 72 14.77 10.66 -5.28
N SER A 73 14.44 10.80 -3.99
CA SER A 73 14.73 9.77 -3.00
C SER A 73 14.01 8.45 -3.27
N HIS A 74 12.74 8.48 -3.68
CA HIS A 74 12.06 7.25 -4.12
C HIS A 74 12.76 6.60 -5.32
N SER A 75 13.27 7.39 -6.28
CA SER A 75 14.04 6.87 -7.41
C SER A 75 15.35 6.18 -7.01
N ILE A 76 16.03 6.63 -5.94
CA ILE A 76 17.21 5.92 -5.39
C ILE A 76 16.81 4.56 -4.83
N PHE A 77 15.70 4.50 -4.09
CA PHE A 77 15.22 3.24 -3.54
C PHE A 77 14.85 2.25 -4.65
N VAL A 78 14.13 2.70 -5.68
CA VAL A 78 13.80 1.92 -6.88
C VAL A 78 15.08 1.40 -7.56
N ALA A 79 16.07 2.26 -7.77
CA ALA A 79 17.33 1.86 -8.42
C ALA A 79 18.13 0.87 -7.54
N PHE A 80 18.13 1.03 -6.21
CA PHE A 80 18.81 0.10 -5.31
C PHE A 80 18.10 -1.26 -5.23
N ILE A 81 16.77 -1.29 -5.09
CA ILE A 81 16.03 -2.55 -4.97
C ILE A 81 16.10 -3.35 -6.28
N SER A 82 16.05 -2.68 -7.43
CA SER A 82 16.14 -3.31 -8.76
C SER A 82 17.57 -3.47 -9.29
N SER A 83 18.60 -3.06 -8.55
CA SER A 83 20.00 -3.25 -8.95
C SER A 83 20.33 -4.73 -9.16
N GLY A 84 21.32 -5.04 -10.00
CA GLY A 84 21.87 -6.38 -10.10
C GLY A 84 22.29 -7.01 -8.75
N LYS A 85 22.49 -8.33 -8.76
CA LYS A 85 23.12 -9.04 -7.64
C LYS A 85 24.62 -8.75 -7.64
N ASP A 86 25.16 -8.37 -6.49
CA ASP A 86 26.62 -8.28 -6.30
C ASP A 86 27.22 -9.69 -6.26
N SER A 87 28.54 -9.79 -6.46
CA SER A 87 29.31 -11.03 -6.24
C SER A 87 29.21 -11.57 -4.81
N THR A 88 28.75 -10.75 -3.86
CA THR A 88 28.35 -11.12 -2.49
C THR A 88 26.82 -11.27 -2.40
N GLU A 89 26.26 -12.27 -3.11
CA GLU A 89 24.80 -12.39 -3.34
C GLU A 89 23.94 -12.26 -2.07
N ASN A 90 24.38 -12.79 -0.92
CA ASN A 90 23.62 -12.78 0.32
C ASN A 90 23.52 -11.39 0.99
N GLU A 91 24.62 -10.63 1.12
CA GLU A 91 24.61 -9.40 1.91
C GLU A 91 23.73 -8.31 1.30
N ARG A 92 23.78 -8.15 -0.04
CA ARG A 92 22.96 -7.17 -0.75
C ARG A 92 21.49 -7.59 -0.80
N ALA A 93 21.20 -8.89 -0.91
CA ALA A 93 19.82 -9.40 -0.84
C ALA A 93 19.19 -9.15 0.54
N LEU A 94 19.91 -9.47 1.62
CA LEU A 94 19.47 -9.20 3.00
C LEU A 94 19.26 -7.70 3.23
N LEU A 95 20.17 -6.85 2.74
CA LEU A 95 20.03 -5.40 2.87
C LEU A 95 18.81 -4.87 2.10
N LYS A 96 18.54 -5.37 0.89
CA LYS A 96 17.32 -5.03 0.11
C LYS A 96 16.05 -5.34 0.89
N GLU A 97 15.98 -6.53 1.49
CA GLU A 97 14.83 -6.96 2.30
C GLU A 97 14.68 -6.13 3.59
N GLN A 98 15.77 -5.87 4.32
CA GLN A 98 15.75 -5.02 5.51
C GLN A 98 15.27 -3.58 5.21
N LEU A 99 15.75 -2.99 4.11
CA LEU A 99 15.36 -1.63 3.72
C LEU A 99 13.93 -1.55 3.18
N ALA A 100 13.34 -2.66 2.72
CA ALA A 100 11.96 -2.71 2.24
C ALA A 100 10.95 -2.34 3.34
N PHE A 101 11.09 -2.92 4.54
CA PHE A 101 10.23 -2.62 5.69
C PHE A 101 10.26 -1.13 6.03
N TYR A 102 11.46 -0.56 6.16
CA TYR A 102 11.62 0.85 6.54
C TYR A 102 11.14 1.81 5.43
N TYR A 103 11.37 1.49 4.15
CA TYR A 103 10.85 2.24 3.01
C TYR A 103 9.32 2.31 3.02
N LEU A 104 8.67 1.16 3.20
CA LEU A 104 7.22 1.07 3.21
C LEU A 104 6.64 1.87 4.39
N GLN A 105 7.18 1.65 5.60
CA GLN A 105 6.76 2.39 6.79
C GLN A 105 6.89 3.90 6.59
N ARG A 106 8.03 4.38 6.08
CA ARG A 106 8.27 5.82 5.87
C ARG A 106 7.41 6.42 4.77
N SER A 107 7.21 5.72 3.66
CA SER A 107 6.39 6.21 2.55
C SER A 107 4.90 6.26 2.93
N LEU A 108 4.37 5.22 3.60
CA LEU A 108 2.98 5.22 4.04
C LEU A 108 2.72 6.19 5.21
N GLN A 109 3.72 6.48 6.04
CA GLN A 109 3.62 7.52 7.08
C GLN A 109 3.42 8.93 6.47
N GLY A 110 4.14 9.26 5.40
CA GLY A 110 4.06 10.59 4.76
C GLY A 110 2.93 10.76 3.74
N TYR A 111 2.29 9.67 3.30
CA TYR A 111 1.18 9.68 2.35
C TYR A 111 -0.17 9.99 3.04
N PRO A 112 -1.07 10.80 2.46
CA PRO A 112 -0.99 11.46 1.13
C PRO A 112 -0.33 12.84 1.11
N GLY A 113 0.16 13.34 2.24
CA GLY A 113 0.68 14.71 2.36
C GLY A 113 2.02 14.96 1.65
N ILE A 114 3.13 14.52 2.26
CA ILE A 114 4.48 14.80 1.76
C ILE A 114 4.92 13.77 0.72
N THR A 115 4.51 12.51 0.88
CA THR A 115 4.97 11.40 0.03
C THR A 115 4.29 11.45 -1.35
N PRO A 116 5.04 11.61 -2.45
CA PRO A 116 4.46 11.62 -3.79
C PRO A 116 4.00 10.22 -4.19
N PHE A 117 2.72 10.07 -4.55
CA PHE A 117 2.11 8.79 -4.93
C PHE A 117 2.95 8.01 -5.95
N GLU A 118 3.32 8.64 -7.07
CA GLU A 118 4.09 7.99 -8.14
C GLU A 118 5.43 7.42 -7.66
N GLY A 119 6.10 8.10 -6.72
CA GLY A 119 7.36 7.63 -6.14
C GLY A 119 7.16 6.42 -5.23
N MET A 120 6.11 6.43 -4.41
CA MET A 120 5.71 5.31 -3.56
C MET A 120 5.27 4.10 -4.40
N ALA A 121 4.38 4.30 -5.36
CA ALA A 121 3.86 3.26 -6.24
C ALA A 121 4.97 2.62 -7.08
N SER A 122 5.90 3.43 -7.60
CA SER A 122 7.08 2.92 -8.31
C SER A 122 7.97 2.04 -7.41
N GLY A 123 8.24 2.45 -6.16
CA GLY A 123 9.02 1.64 -5.23
C GLY A 123 8.33 0.37 -4.74
N VAL A 124 7.01 0.40 -4.53
CA VAL A 124 6.18 -0.79 -4.29
C VAL A 124 6.28 -1.76 -5.49
N ALA A 125 6.11 -1.24 -6.71
CA ALA A 125 6.17 -2.06 -7.92
C ALA A 125 7.59 -2.56 -8.26
N ALA A 126 8.63 -1.92 -7.72
CA ALA A 126 10.01 -2.38 -7.78
C ALA A 126 10.29 -3.46 -6.72
N LEU A 127 9.83 -3.27 -5.48
CA LEU A 127 9.88 -4.28 -4.40
C LEU A 127 9.28 -5.61 -4.86
N VAL A 128 8.06 -5.56 -5.38
CA VAL A 128 7.30 -6.74 -5.79
C VAL A 128 7.96 -7.51 -6.94
N ARG A 129 8.74 -6.82 -7.81
CA ARG A 129 9.47 -7.46 -8.93
C ARG A 129 10.89 -7.88 -8.59
N SER A 130 11.52 -7.29 -7.58
CA SER A 130 12.97 -7.44 -7.33
C SER A 130 13.32 -8.19 -6.04
N LEU A 131 12.35 -8.40 -5.13
CA LEU A 131 12.53 -9.30 -3.99
C LEU A 131 12.21 -10.76 -4.34
N PRO A 132 12.75 -11.74 -3.60
CA PRO A 132 12.42 -13.15 -3.78
C PRO A 132 10.93 -13.45 -3.61
N ALA A 133 10.43 -14.41 -4.38
CA ALA A 133 9.11 -15.02 -4.17
C ALA A 133 8.96 -15.49 -2.71
N GLY A 134 7.82 -15.17 -2.09
CA GLY A 134 7.55 -15.52 -0.69
C GLY A 134 8.33 -14.71 0.37
N SER A 135 9.09 -13.67 -0.01
CA SER A 135 9.79 -12.79 0.96
C SER A 135 8.81 -12.17 1.97
N PRO A 136 9.08 -12.24 3.29
CA PRO A 136 8.28 -11.56 4.33
C PRO A 136 8.04 -10.07 4.08
N ALA A 137 8.96 -9.38 3.41
CA ALA A 137 8.78 -7.97 3.04
C ALA A 137 7.67 -7.75 1.99
N LEU A 138 7.35 -8.75 1.15
CA LEU A 138 6.24 -8.68 0.20
C LEU A 138 4.88 -8.81 0.90
N PHE A 139 4.77 -9.73 1.86
CA PHE A 139 3.57 -9.83 2.70
C PHE A 139 3.38 -8.54 3.51
N TYR A 140 4.43 -8.03 4.15
CA TYR A 140 4.40 -6.74 4.85
C TYR A 140 4.00 -5.58 3.91
N CYS A 141 4.52 -5.56 2.67
CA CYS A 141 4.13 -4.59 1.63
C CYS A 141 2.61 -4.51 1.45
N ILE A 142 1.97 -5.66 1.24
CA ILE A 142 0.53 -5.74 0.99
C ILE A 142 -0.27 -5.43 2.25
N HIS A 143 0.12 -5.99 3.40
CA HIS A 143 -0.56 -5.74 4.66
C HIS A 143 -0.59 -4.25 5.02
N SER A 144 0.55 -3.53 4.96
CA SER A 144 0.55 -2.10 5.29
C SER A 144 -0.13 -1.23 4.23
N LEU A 145 -0.13 -1.62 2.95
CA LEU A 145 -0.91 -0.92 1.92
C LEU A 145 -2.42 -1.05 2.18
N VAL A 146 -2.90 -2.24 2.54
CA VAL A 146 -4.31 -2.48 2.90
C VAL A 146 -4.68 -1.79 4.21
N GLU A 147 -3.81 -1.82 5.22
CA GLU A 147 -3.97 -1.06 6.46
C GLU A 147 -4.10 0.44 6.19
N LYS A 148 -3.21 1.00 5.36
CA LYS A 148 -3.28 2.41 4.95
C LYS A 148 -4.55 2.71 4.14
N ALA A 149 -5.01 1.80 3.30
CA ALA A 149 -6.27 1.91 2.57
C ALA A 149 -7.47 1.94 3.53
N ASN A 150 -7.51 1.06 4.54
CA ASN A 150 -8.56 1.01 5.55
C ASN A 150 -8.62 2.31 6.36
N ILE A 151 -7.48 2.87 6.78
CA ILE A 151 -7.42 4.16 7.50
C ILE A 151 -8.04 5.28 6.64
N LEU A 152 -7.59 5.41 5.38
CA LEU A 152 -8.12 6.43 4.47
C LEU A 152 -9.61 6.21 4.15
N CYS A 153 -10.09 4.97 4.07
CA CYS A 153 -11.50 4.66 3.86
C CYS A 153 -12.37 5.00 5.09
N GLY A 154 -11.82 4.83 6.30
CA GLY A 154 -12.47 5.25 7.55
C GLY A 154 -12.66 6.75 7.61
N ASP A 155 -11.62 7.52 7.27
CA ASP A 155 -11.66 8.99 7.21
C ASP A 155 -12.71 9.52 6.19
N ILE A 156 -12.89 8.81 5.08
CA ILE A 156 -13.84 9.16 4.00
C ILE A 156 -15.29 8.86 4.36
N SER A 157 -15.55 7.85 5.21
CA SER A 157 -16.89 7.27 5.44
C SER A 157 -17.92 8.21 6.10
N PHE A 158 -17.57 9.47 6.37
CA PHE A 158 -18.45 10.46 7.00
C PHE A 158 -19.06 11.51 6.06
N ARG A 159 -18.69 11.61 4.77
CA ARG A 159 -19.15 12.76 3.93
C ARG A 159 -19.81 12.45 2.57
N ASP A 160 -19.14 11.84 1.59
CA ASP A 160 -19.58 11.99 0.19
C ASP A 160 -19.87 10.68 -0.59
N THR A 161 -21.10 10.58 -1.12
CA THR A 161 -21.46 9.58 -2.15
C THR A 161 -20.96 9.95 -3.55
N ASP A 162 -20.52 11.19 -3.77
CA ASP A 162 -20.08 11.69 -5.06
C ASP A 162 -18.68 11.20 -5.49
N ILE A 163 -17.89 10.67 -4.56
CA ILE A 163 -16.56 10.09 -4.79
C ILE A 163 -16.62 8.98 -5.86
N TRP A 164 -17.63 8.12 -5.78
CA TRP A 164 -17.81 6.97 -6.67
C TRP A 164 -18.38 7.36 -8.04
N LYS A 165 -19.03 8.51 -8.14
CA LYS A 165 -19.51 9.07 -9.43
C LYS A 165 -18.35 9.66 -10.24
N ASN A 166 -17.35 10.22 -9.56
CA ASN A 166 -16.20 10.89 -10.17
C ASN A 166 -14.96 9.97 -10.32
N TRP A 167 -15.16 8.67 -10.53
CA TRP A 167 -14.08 7.67 -10.56
C TRP A 167 -13.02 7.88 -11.66
N GLN A 168 -13.28 8.66 -12.72
CA GLN A 168 -12.27 9.04 -13.73
C GLN A 168 -11.53 10.37 -13.45
N GLY A 169 -11.84 11.10 -12.36
CA GLY A 169 -11.20 12.37 -12.02
C GLY A 169 -9.80 12.25 -11.39
N GLU A 170 -9.26 13.38 -10.89
CA GLU A 170 -8.02 13.38 -10.09
C GLU A 170 -8.18 12.44 -8.88
N SER A 171 -7.52 11.29 -8.96
CA SER A 171 -7.80 10.15 -8.09
C SER A 171 -7.47 10.46 -6.62
N GLU A 172 -8.45 10.29 -5.73
CA GLU A 172 -8.32 10.52 -4.29
C GLU A 172 -7.21 9.68 -3.63
N PRO A 173 -6.69 10.09 -2.47
CA PRO A 173 -5.69 9.33 -1.70
C PRO A 173 -5.99 7.84 -1.54
N PHE A 174 -7.23 7.51 -1.15
CA PHE A 174 -7.70 6.14 -0.99
C PHE A 174 -7.73 5.40 -2.33
N LYS A 175 -8.39 6.00 -3.33
CA LYS A 175 -8.57 5.43 -4.67
C LYS A 175 -7.23 5.10 -5.34
N LYS A 176 -6.23 5.97 -5.19
CA LYS A 176 -4.85 5.71 -5.65
C LYS A 176 -4.21 4.47 -5.02
N ILE A 177 -4.38 4.24 -3.71
CA ILE A 177 -3.88 3.01 -3.06
C ILE A 177 -4.70 1.79 -3.52
N LEU A 178 -6.01 1.92 -3.68
CA LEU A 178 -6.85 0.83 -4.18
C LEU A 178 -6.46 0.44 -5.61
N GLU A 179 -6.31 1.40 -6.53
CA GLU A 179 -5.77 1.16 -7.88
C GLU A 179 -4.40 0.47 -7.86
N LEU A 180 -3.51 0.86 -6.95
CA LEU A 180 -2.21 0.19 -6.77
C LEU A 180 -2.38 -1.26 -6.31
N LEU A 181 -3.22 -1.52 -5.31
CA LEU A 181 -3.51 -2.88 -4.82
C LEU A 181 -4.15 -3.77 -5.89
N LEU A 182 -5.05 -3.23 -6.71
CA LEU A 182 -5.64 -3.95 -7.86
C LEU A 182 -4.56 -4.29 -8.89
N ARG A 183 -3.72 -3.32 -9.27
CA ARG A 183 -2.56 -3.55 -10.17
C ARG A 183 -1.54 -4.53 -9.60
N LEU A 184 -1.47 -4.73 -8.28
CA LEU A 184 -0.57 -5.73 -7.69
C LEU A 184 -1.03 -7.18 -7.98
N ILE A 185 -2.30 -7.44 -8.28
CA ILE A 185 -2.83 -8.79 -8.59
C ILE A 185 -2.06 -9.45 -9.76
N SER A 186 -1.72 -8.66 -10.78
CA SER A 186 -0.96 -9.11 -11.96
C SER A 186 0.56 -9.07 -11.78
N LEU A 187 1.07 -8.52 -10.66
CA LEU A 187 2.50 -8.28 -10.43
C LEU A 187 3.12 -9.12 -9.31
N VAL A 188 2.37 -9.45 -8.25
CA VAL A 188 2.90 -10.20 -7.11
C VAL A 188 3.26 -11.63 -7.48
N ASP A 189 4.18 -12.26 -6.75
CA ASP A 189 4.43 -13.70 -6.92
C ASP A 189 3.18 -14.53 -6.55
N ILE A 190 3.04 -15.71 -7.16
CA ILE A 190 1.89 -16.61 -6.95
C ILE A 190 1.78 -17.11 -5.50
N GLN A 191 2.87 -17.14 -4.73
CA GLN A 191 2.85 -17.47 -3.30
C GLN A 191 2.20 -16.36 -2.45
N VAL A 192 2.27 -15.11 -2.91
CA VAL A 192 1.81 -13.92 -2.19
C VAL A 192 0.39 -13.51 -2.64
N LEU A 193 0.03 -13.90 -3.87
CA LEU A 193 -1.27 -13.62 -4.49
C LEU A 193 -2.50 -14.00 -3.62
N PRO A 194 -2.58 -15.18 -2.95
CA PRO A 194 -3.75 -15.54 -2.16
C PRO A 194 -4.04 -14.59 -0.99
N ASP A 195 -3.00 -14.09 -0.30
CA ASP A 195 -3.18 -13.14 0.81
C ASP A 195 -3.58 -11.75 0.30
N LEU A 196 -3.02 -11.30 -0.84
CA LEU A 196 -3.50 -10.07 -1.50
C LEU A 196 -4.99 -10.18 -1.85
N MET A 197 -5.41 -11.28 -2.46
CA MET A 197 -6.81 -11.53 -2.84
C MET A 197 -7.75 -11.56 -1.63
N LYS A 198 -7.32 -12.17 -0.53
CA LYS A 198 -8.06 -12.23 0.74
C LYS A 198 -8.22 -10.85 1.37
N LEU A 199 -7.14 -10.09 1.47
CA LEU A 199 -7.14 -8.74 2.05
C LEU A 199 -7.93 -7.74 1.19
N LEU A 200 -7.79 -7.81 -0.14
CA LEU A 200 -8.61 -7.03 -1.08
C LEU A 200 -10.09 -7.37 -0.97
N ALA A 201 -10.46 -8.66 -0.84
CA ALA A 201 -11.85 -9.04 -0.64
C ALA A 201 -12.43 -8.41 0.64
N GLN A 202 -11.67 -8.41 1.75
CA GLN A 202 -12.08 -7.77 3.00
C GLN A 202 -12.27 -6.26 2.84
N LEU A 203 -11.33 -5.57 2.17
CA LEU A 203 -11.43 -4.13 1.88
C LEU A 203 -12.64 -3.81 1.01
N ILE A 204 -12.85 -4.55 -0.10
CA ILE A 204 -13.94 -4.32 -1.05
C ILE A 204 -15.31 -4.54 -0.40
N ILE A 205 -15.45 -5.56 0.45
CA ILE A 205 -16.71 -5.85 1.16
C ILE A 205 -17.13 -4.70 2.09
N GLN A 206 -16.19 -3.90 2.60
CA GLN A 206 -16.46 -2.73 3.46
C GLN A 206 -16.92 -1.49 2.69
N LEU A 207 -16.69 -1.42 1.37
CA LEU A 207 -17.05 -0.24 0.55
C LEU A 207 -18.57 -0.05 0.43
N PRO A 208 -19.06 1.18 0.20
CA PRO A 208 -20.45 1.40 -0.20
C PRO A 208 -20.75 0.74 -1.55
N LYS A 209 -22.03 0.46 -1.85
CA LYS A 209 -22.41 -0.42 -2.97
C LYS A 209 -22.02 0.09 -4.35
N ASP A 210 -22.04 1.41 -4.57
CA ASP A 210 -21.57 2.00 -5.82
C ASP A 210 -20.07 1.73 -6.00
N GLY A 211 -19.28 1.84 -4.93
CA GLY A 211 -17.87 1.49 -4.93
C GLY A 211 -17.58 0.00 -5.10
N GLN A 212 -18.38 -0.88 -4.49
CA GLN A 212 -18.30 -2.32 -4.74
C GLN A 212 -18.52 -2.63 -6.23
N ASN A 213 -19.55 -2.05 -6.83
CA ASN A 213 -19.88 -2.26 -8.25
C ASN A 213 -18.77 -1.75 -9.18
N VAL A 214 -18.25 -0.54 -8.94
CA VAL A 214 -17.16 0.04 -9.74
C VAL A 214 -15.88 -0.81 -9.66
N VAL A 215 -15.49 -1.23 -8.46
CA VAL A 215 -14.26 -2.03 -8.26
C VAL A 215 -14.43 -3.46 -8.79
N LEU A 216 -15.61 -4.06 -8.66
CA LEU A 216 -15.91 -5.36 -9.27
C LEU A 216 -15.84 -5.29 -10.80
N ASN A 217 -16.41 -4.26 -11.42
CA ASN A 217 -16.35 -4.08 -12.87
C ASN A 217 -14.90 -3.92 -13.37
N GLU A 218 -14.08 -3.11 -12.69
CA GLU A 218 -12.65 -2.97 -12.97
C GLU A 218 -11.92 -4.32 -12.85
N LEU A 219 -12.20 -5.10 -11.80
CA LEU A 219 -11.64 -6.45 -11.62
C LEU A 219 -12.09 -7.43 -12.72
N TYR A 220 -13.35 -7.37 -13.15
CA TYR A 220 -13.83 -8.21 -14.26
C TYR A 220 -13.08 -7.89 -15.56
N THR A 221 -12.88 -6.61 -15.87
CA THR A 221 -12.07 -6.18 -17.04
C THR A 221 -10.63 -6.68 -16.92
N GLN A 222 -9.94 -6.38 -15.80
CA GLN A 222 -8.54 -6.79 -15.59
C GLN A 222 -8.34 -8.31 -15.65
N VAL A 223 -9.28 -9.11 -15.11
CA VAL A 223 -9.21 -10.58 -15.17
C VAL A 223 -9.56 -11.10 -16.56
N ALA A 224 -10.50 -10.48 -17.27
CA ALA A 224 -10.85 -10.86 -18.65
C ALA A 224 -9.70 -10.60 -19.62
N GLU A 225 -9.04 -9.45 -19.53
CA GLU A 225 -7.91 -9.01 -20.36
C GLU A 225 -6.57 -9.67 -19.98
N SER A 226 -6.47 -10.32 -18.81
CA SER A 226 -5.23 -10.98 -18.39
C SER A 226 -4.90 -12.21 -19.25
N ASP A 227 -3.72 -12.22 -19.86
CA ASP A 227 -3.17 -13.38 -20.60
C ASP A 227 -2.49 -14.42 -19.68
N ASP A 228 -2.39 -14.17 -18.36
CA ASP A 228 -1.77 -15.11 -17.42
C ASP A 228 -2.67 -16.33 -17.15
N VAL A 229 -2.54 -17.34 -18.02
CA VAL A 229 -3.25 -18.62 -17.94
C VAL A 229 -3.02 -19.39 -16.63
N THR A 230 -1.95 -19.08 -15.86
CA THR A 230 -1.67 -19.76 -14.58
C THR A 230 -2.49 -19.18 -13.44
N ARG A 231 -2.70 -17.86 -13.42
CA ARG A 231 -3.49 -17.16 -12.39
C ARG A 231 -4.97 -17.09 -12.71
N LYS A 232 -5.32 -16.94 -14.00
CA LYS A 232 -6.69 -16.63 -14.45
C LYS A 232 -7.77 -17.56 -13.87
N PRO A 233 -7.60 -18.89 -13.77
CA PRO A 233 -8.61 -19.77 -13.15
C PRO A 233 -8.88 -19.43 -11.67
N THR A 234 -7.82 -19.18 -10.89
CA THR A 234 -7.89 -18.81 -9.47
C THR A 234 -8.53 -17.44 -9.28
N LEU A 235 -8.17 -16.46 -10.14
CA LEU A 235 -8.75 -15.12 -10.12
C LEU A 235 -10.24 -15.12 -10.47
N VAL A 236 -10.66 -15.89 -11.48
CA VAL A 236 -12.08 -16.02 -11.87
C VAL A 236 -12.91 -16.62 -10.71
N SER A 237 -12.45 -17.71 -10.11
CA SER A 237 -13.13 -18.36 -8.97
C SER A 237 -13.25 -17.43 -7.76
N TRP A 238 -12.19 -16.70 -7.43
CA TRP A 238 -12.21 -15.69 -6.37
C TRP A 238 -13.14 -14.52 -6.68
N LEU A 239 -13.13 -14.00 -7.92
CA LEU A 239 -13.97 -12.86 -8.29
C LEU A 239 -15.47 -13.21 -8.27
N GLN A 240 -15.83 -14.43 -8.69
CA GLN A 240 -17.18 -14.98 -8.51
C GLN A 240 -17.57 -15.05 -7.02
N SER A 241 -16.67 -15.55 -6.17
CA SER A 241 -16.87 -15.65 -4.72
C SER A 241 -17.02 -14.27 -4.06
N LEU A 242 -16.20 -13.29 -4.46
CA LEU A 242 -16.25 -11.92 -4.00
C LEU A 242 -17.56 -11.23 -4.40
N SER A 243 -17.97 -11.37 -5.66
CA SER A 243 -19.25 -10.87 -6.17
C SER A 243 -20.44 -11.40 -5.37
N TYR A 244 -20.45 -12.71 -5.06
CA TYR A 244 -21.46 -13.32 -4.19
C TYR A 244 -21.47 -12.73 -2.76
N LEU A 245 -20.31 -12.49 -2.15
CA LEU A 245 -20.21 -11.85 -0.83
C LEU A 245 -20.67 -10.39 -0.83
N CYS A 246 -20.33 -9.64 -1.88
CA CYS A 246 -20.82 -8.28 -2.12
C CYS A 246 -22.35 -8.26 -2.29
N TYR A 247 -22.96 -9.25 -2.94
CA TYR A 247 -24.41 -9.39 -3.01
C TYR A 247 -25.03 -9.75 -1.65
N LYS A 248 -24.51 -10.76 -0.94
CA LYS A 248 -25.06 -11.25 0.33
C LYS A 248 -25.09 -10.19 1.43
N THR A 249 -24.09 -9.30 1.47
CA THR A 249 -24.07 -8.17 2.42
C THR A 249 -25.18 -7.14 2.17
N VAL A 250 -25.69 -6.99 0.93
CA VAL A 250 -26.91 -6.19 0.66
C VAL A 250 -28.12 -6.82 1.32
N SER A 251 -28.31 -8.13 1.12
CA SER A 251 -29.48 -8.86 1.62
C SER A 251 -29.56 -8.77 3.15
N ARG A 252 -28.43 -8.97 3.85
CA ARG A 252 -28.39 -8.91 5.32
C ARG A 252 -28.66 -7.50 5.86
N SER A 253 -28.18 -6.44 5.21
CA SER A 253 -28.44 -5.05 5.64
C SER A 253 -29.86 -4.57 5.32
N ARG A 254 -30.50 -5.10 4.27
CA ARG A 254 -31.93 -4.91 4.02
C ARG A 254 -32.79 -5.67 5.02
N ALA A 255 -32.46 -6.92 5.32
CA ALA A 255 -33.19 -7.72 6.31
C ALA A 255 -33.10 -7.13 7.73
N SER A 256 -31.94 -6.59 8.13
CA SER A 256 -31.81 -5.93 9.44
C SER A 256 -32.57 -4.59 9.52
N LYS A 257 -32.63 -3.82 8.42
CA LYS A 257 -33.43 -2.58 8.37
C LYS A 257 -34.94 -2.83 8.25
N GLY A 258 -35.35 -3.98 7.72
CA GLY A 258 -36.76 -4.38 7.66
C GLY A 258 -37.37 -4.76 9.00
N HIS A 259 -36.55 -4.98 10.05
CA HIS A 259 -37.02 -5.45 11.36
C HIS A 259 -37.26 -4.32 12.39
N GLU A 260 -36.91 -3.07 12.08
CA GLU A 260 -37.16 -1.91 12.96
C GLU A 260 -38.52 -1.25 12.73
N SER A 261 -39.29 -1.68 11.73
CA SER A 261 -40.54 -1.04 11.32
C SER A 261 -41.71 -2.00 11.06
N GLU A 262 -41.77 -3.12 11.78
CA GLU A 262 -42.99 -3.91 12.01
C GLU A 262 -42.72 -4.98 13.09
N GLU A 263 -43.46 -4.91 14.20
CA GLU A 263 -43.83 -5.97 15.18
C GLU A 263 -44.00 -5.44 16.62
N THR A 264 -44.98 -4.55 16.82
CA THR A 264 -45.59 -4.32 18.14
C THR A 264 -46.83 -5.21 18.28
N SER A 265 -46.67 -6.53 18.39
CA SER A 265 -47.77 -7.48 18.68
C SER A 265 -47.26 -8.81 19.26
N THR A 266 -47.04 -8.80 20.58
CA THR A 266 -47.24 -9.88 21.57
C THR A 266 -47.36 -11.36 21.17
N LEU A 267 -46.65 -12.22 21.93
CA LEU A 267 -46.77 -13.70 22.12
C LEU A 267 -46.07 -14.56 21.03
N SER A 268 -45.32 -15.63 21.32
CA SER A 268 -44.99 -16.33 22.58
C SER A 268 -43.75 -17.26 22.45
N LEU A 269 -42.98 -17.48 23.52
CA LEU A 269 -41.96 -18.57 23.68
C LEU A 269 -42.64 -19.97 23.72
N PRO A 270 -41.99 -21.11 23.36
CA PRO A 270 -40.60 -21.54 23.72
C PRO A 270 -39.79 -22.02 22.47
N ASP A 271 -38.73 -22.85 22.47
CA ASP A 271 -37.96 -23.67 23.46
C ASP A 271 -36.48 -23.80 23.01
N PRO A 272 -35.47 -23.93 23.92
CA PRO A 272 -34.06 -24.00 23.53
C PRO A 272 -33.50 -25.44 23.48
N SER A 273 -33.76 -26.19 22.39
CA SER A 273 -33.20 -27.54 22.23
C SER A 273 -32.97 -27.99 20.77
N ASN A 274 -32.10 -27.30 20.01
CA ASN A 274 -31.59 -27.85 18.72
C ASN A 274 -30.22 -27.31 18.24
N TRP A 275 -29.24 -27.21 19.14
CA TRP A 275 -27.89 -26.72 18.81
C TRP A 275 -26.91 -27.80 18.26
N ASP A 276 -27.34 -29.06 18.13
CA ASP A 276 -26.51 -30.19 17.69
C ASP A 276 -26.89 -30.71 16.28
N ARG A 277 -26.81 -29.85 15.26
CA ARG A 277 -26.64 -30.26 13.86
C ARG A 277 -26.34 -29.06 12.95
N MET A 278 -25.06 -28.84 12.63
CA MET A 278 -24.55 -28.43 11.29
C MET A 278 -23.03 -28.17 11.20
N ASN A 279 -22.22 -28.67 12.14
CA ASN A 279 -20.79 -28.88 11.89
C ASN A 279 -20.57 -30.07 10.95
N ALA A 280 -20.79 -29.87 9.63
CA ALA A 280 -20.13 -30.59 8.53
C ALA A 280 -20.72 -30.21 7.16
N ARG A 281 -19.97 -29.44 6.35
CA ARG A 281 -19.52 -29.77 4.98
C ARG A 281 -19.19 -28.50 4.16
N LEU A 282 -17.93 -28.48 3.71
CA LEU A 282 -17.38 -27.79 2.51
C LEU A 282 -17.76 -26.32 2.31
#